data_AF-A0A497S7W1-F1
#
_entry.id   AF-A0A497S7W1-F1
#
_cell.length_a   1.000
_cell.length_b   1.000
_cell.length_c   1.000
_cell.angle_alpha   90.00
_cell.angle_beta   90.00
_cell.angle_gamma   90.00
#
_symmetry.space_group_name_H-M   'P 1'
#
loop_
_entity.id
_entity.type
_entity.pdbx_description
1 polymer ?
#
loop_
_entity_poly.entity_id
_entity_poly.type
_entity_poly.pdbx_seq_one_letter_code
_entity_poly.pdbx_strand_id
1 'polypeptide(L)'
;HIGRVVLTAMRFDPEKRAAMNIRFSDEILNACRELRLKISNFNREEEPKDTKTMEWGISHAIKKAGSVPDIIYDEGGVGKEAMVRIIANNAVDVVNLAIMISNLLN
;
A
#
# COMPACT_ATOMS: atom_id res chain seq x y z
N HIS A 1 -11.75 -4.62 4.09
CA HIS A 1 -10.78 -3.55 3.79
C HIS A 1 -9.83 -3.93 2.65
N ILE A 2 -9.02 -4.98 2.83
CA ILE A 2 -7.98 -5.38 1.87
C ILE A 2 -8.52 -5.81 0.49
N GLY A 3 -9.72 -6.41 0.44
CA GLY A 3 -10.34 -6.78 -0.84
C GLY A 3 -10.55 -5.60 -1.80
N ARG A 4 -10.88 -4.40 -1.28
CA ARG A 4 -10.98 -3.19 -2.11
C ARG A 4 -9.63 -2.73 -2.64
N VAL A 5 -8.55 -2.94 -1.87
CA VAL A 5 -7.18 -2.63 -2.30
C VAL A 5 -6.82 -3.50 -3.51
N VAL A 6 -7.02 -4.82 -3.38
CA VAL A 6 -6.75 -5.79 -4.45
C VAL A 6 -7.61 -5.48 -5.68
N LEU A 7 -8.92 -5.34 -5.53
CA LEU A 7 -9.81 -5.04 -6.66
C LEU A 7 -9.47 -3.72 -7.35
N THR A 8 -9.06 -2.70 -6.58
CA THR A 8 -8.64 -1.42 -7.17
C THR A 8 -7.31 -1.57 -7.91
N ALA A 9 -6.32 -2.23 -7.32
CA ALA A 9 -5.03 -2.48 -7.97
C ALA A 9 -5.19 -3.28 -9.27
N MET A 10 -6.03 -4.31 -9.28
CA MET A 10 -6.34 -5.13 -10.45
C MET A 10 -6.94 -4.34 -11.62
N ARG A 11 -7.60 -3.20 -11.37
CA ARG A 11 -8.10 -2.33 -12.45
C ARG A 11 -6.97 -1.60 -13.20
N PHE A 12 -5.80 -1.45 -12.58
CA PHE A 12 -4.62 -0.84 -13.18
C PHE A 12 -3.61 -1.89 -13.66
N ASP A 13 -3.49 -3.01 -12.94
CA ASP A 13 -2.62 -4.13 -13.28
C ASP A 13 -3.30 -5.45 -12.85
N PRO A 14 -3.89 -6.23 -13.79
CA PRO A 14 -4.59 -7.47 -13.49
C PRO A 14 -3.74 -8.55 -12.80
N GLU A 15 -2.41 -8.48 -12.88
CA GLU A 15 -1.51 -9.44 -12.25
C GLU A 15 -1.41 -9.21 -10.73
N LYS A 16 -1.68 -8.00 -10.24
CA LYS A 16 -1.57 -7.62 -8.82
C LYS A 16 -2.79 -8.09 -8.02
N ARG A 17 -2.81 -9.37 -7.67
CA ARG A 17 -3.98 -10.06 -7.09
C ARG A 17 -3.90 -10.36 -5.60
N ALA A 18 -2.86 -9.90 -4.91
CA ALA A 18 -2.71 -10.08 -3.48
C ALA A 18 -2.23 -8.81 -2.79
N ALA A 19 -2.67 -8.63 -1.54
CA ALA A 19 -2.20 -7.53 -0.72
C ALA A 19 -2.23 -7.91 0.77
N MET A 20 -1.38 -7.26 1.56
CA MET A 20 -1.32 -7.40 3.01
C MET A 20 -1.15 -6.05 3.67
N ASN A 21 -1.88 -5.82 4.76
CA ASN A 21 -1.67 -4.69 5.63
C ASN A 21 -0.61 -5.04 6.66
N ILE A 22 0.36 -4.16 6.85
CA ILE A 22 1.30 -4.19 7.98
C ILE A 22 1.27 -2.83 8.69
N ARG A 23 1.72 -2.81 9.94
CA ARG A 23 1.78 -1.58 10.74
C ARG A 23 2.55 -0.49 9.98
N PHE A 24 2.11 0.76 10.10
CA PHE A 24 2.90 1.90 9.67
C PHE A 24 3.94 2.28 10.73
N SER A 25 5.17 2.51 10.28
CA SER A 25 6.22 3.23 11.02
C SER A 25 7.27 3.76 10.04
N ASP A 26 8.04 4.74 10.47
CA ASP A 26 9.14 5.28 9.65
C ASP A 26 10.23 4.23 9.41
N GLU A 27 10.48 3.34 10.37
CA GLU A 27 11.42 2.22 10.22
C GLU A 27 10.97 1.26 9.12
N ILE A 28 9.67 0.92 9.06
CA ILE A 28 9.11 0.06 8.00
C ILE A 28 9.24 0.74 6.63
N LEU A 29 8.97 2.04 6.53
CA LEU A 29 9.16 2.76 5.27
C LEU A 29 10.63 2.82 4.85
N ASN A 30 11.55 2.98 5.80
CA ASN A 30 12.99 2.95 5.54
C ASN A 30 13.44 1.57 5.03
N ALA A 31 12.99 0.49 5.66
CA ALA A 31 13.24 -0.87 5.18
C ALA A 31 12.70 -1.09 3.75
N CYS A 32 11.50 -0.58 3.45
CA CYS A 32 10.95 -0.66 2.08
C CYS A 32 11.82 0.10 1.06
N ARG A 33 12.37 1.27 1.43
CA ARG A 33 13.28 2.06 0.57
C ARG A 33 14.61 1.35 0.36
N GLU A 34 15.16 0.73 1.39
CA GLU A 34 16.41 -0.04 1.32
C GLU A 34 16.29 -1.24 0.37
N LEU A 35 15.14 -1.93 0.42
CA LEU A 35 14.78 -3.00 -0.52
C LEU A 35 14.47 -2.51 -1.94
N ARG A 36 14.55 -1.19 -2.18
CA ARG A 36 14.24 -0.54 -3.48
C ARG A 36 12.83 -0.84 -3.98
N LEU A 37 11.89 -1.07 -3.07
CA LEU A 37 10.49 -1.26 -3.41
C LEU A 37 9.92 0.03 -3.99
N LYS A 38 8.99 -0.09 -4.95
CA LYS A 38 8.25 1.06 -5.45
C LYS A 38 7.22 1.45 -4.39
N ILE A 39 7.35 2.66 -3.85
CA ILE A 39 6.49 3.17 -2.78
C ILE A 39 5.65 4.33 -3.29
N SER A 40 4.36 4.33 -2.96
CA SER A 40 3.47 5.48 -3.12
C SER A 40 2.63 5.69 -1.87
N ASN A 41 1.91 6.81 -1.81
CA ASN A 41 1.05 7.17 -0.69
C ASN A 41 -0.17 7.97 -1.13
N PHE A 42 -1.09 8.15 -0.20
CA PHE A 42 -2.16 9.13 -0.28
C PHE A 42 -2.39 9.74 1.10
N ASN A 43 -2.76 11.03 1.14
CA ASN A 43 -3.21 11.68 2.36
C ASN A 43 -4.74 11.56 2.47
N ARG A 44 -5.24 11.18 3.65
CA ARG A 44 -6.68 11.08 3.91
C ARG A 44 -7.38 12.43 3.98
N GLU A 45 -6.65 13.51 4.25
CA GLU A 45 -7.19 14.87 4.27
C GLU A 45 -7.44 15.42 2.86
N GLU A 46 -6.73 14.88 1.87
CA GLU A 46 -6.93 15.20 0.44
C GLU A 46 -8.10 14.42 -0.18
N GLU A 47 -8.72 13.53 0.59
CA GLU A 47 -9.87 12.73 0.17
C GLU A 47 -11.07 13.65 -0.16
N PRO A 48 -11.56 13.68 -1.43
CA PRO A 48 -12.67 14.54 -1.81
C PRO A 48 -13.92 14.24 -0.97
N LYS A 49 -14.70 15.30 -0.68
CA LYS A 49 -15.84 15.24 0.25
C LYS A 49 -16.88 14.16 -0.09
N ASP A 50 -17.03 13.85 -1.38
CA ASP A 50 -18.01 12.87 -1.89
C ASP A 50 -17.43 11.46 -2.09
N THR A 51 -16.15 11.24 -1.77
CA THR A 51 -15.47 9.96 -2.00
C THR A 51 -14.72 9.51 -0.75
N LYS A 52 -15.43 9.04 0.28
CA LYS A 52 -14.82 8.41 1.47
C LYS A 52 -14.47 6.93 1.23
N THR A 53 -13.56 6.66 0.30
CA THR A 53 -13.31 5.28 -0.16
C THR A 53 -11.82 4.94 -0.21
N MET A 54 -11.50 3.74 0.28
CA MET A 54 -10.19 3.12 0.07
C MET A 54 -9.83 3.04 -1.43
N GLU A 55 -10.83 2.93 -2.31
CA GLU A 55 -10.65 2.89 -3.76
C GLU A 55 -10.06 4.19 -4.32
N TRP A 56 -10.50 5.35 -3.80
CA TRP A 56 -9.91 6.64 -4.16
C TRP A 56 -8.43 6.69 -3.76
N GLY A 57 -8.11 6.39 -2.49
CA GLY A 57 -6.74 6.48 -1.99
C GLY A 57 -5.76 5.57 -2.74
N ILE A 58 -6.16 4.33 -3.00
CA ILE A 58 -5.36 3.39 -3.79
C ILE A 58 -5.22 3.86 -5.24
N SER A 59 -6.32 4.28 -5.89
CA SER A 59 -6.26 4.80 -7.27
C SER A 59 -5.38 6.05 -7.39
N HIS A 60 -5.47 6.95 -6.42
CA HIS A 60 -4.66 8.17 -6.37
C HIS A 60 -3.18 7.83 -6.24
N ALA A 61 -2.82 6.96 -5.29
CA ALA A 61 -1.45 6.51 -5.08
C ALA A 61 -0.87 5.79 -6.32
N ILE A 62 -1.65 4.95 -7.00
CA ILE A 62 -1.23 4.27 -8.23
C ILE A 62 -0.98 5.30 -9.36
N LYS A 63 -1.91 6.24 -9.56
CA LYS A 63 -1.76 7.29 -10.58
C LYS A 63 -0.54 8.17 -10.31
N LYS A 64 -0.32 8.58 -9.06
CA LYS A 64 0.87 9.32 -8.61
C LYS A 64 2.17 8.57 -8.91
N ALA A 65 2.15 7.24 -8.82
CA ALA A 65 3.32 6.39 -9.07
C ALA A 65 3.50 6.00 -10.55
N GLY A 66 2.51 6.23 -11.41
CA GLY A 66 2.50 5.86 -12.84
C GLY A 66 2.33 4.36 -13.13
N SER A 67 2.35 3.50 -12.11
CA SER A 67 2.02 2.07 -12.19
C SER A 67 1.63 1.57 -10.80
N VAL A 68 1.12 0.34 -10.68
CA VAL A 68 0.85 -0.25 -9.36
C VAL A 68 2.18 -0.40 -8.60
N PRO A 69 2.37 0.29 -7.45
CA PRO A 69 3.58 0.19 -6.65
C PRO A 69 3.55 -1.08 -5.78
N ASP A 70 4.72 -1.50 -5.28
CA ASP A 70 4.81 -2.62 -4.34
C ASP A 70 4.23 -2.24 -2.96
N ILE A 71 4.37 -0.97 -2.58
CA ILE A 71 3.91 -0.42 -1.31
C ILE A 71 2.99 0.78 -1.52
N ILE A 72 1.83 0.78 -0.86
CA ILE A 72 0.98 1.97 -0.67
C ILE A 72 0.77 2.21 0.81
N TYR A 73 1.11 3.40 1.31
CA TYR A 73 0.86 3.76 2.70
C TYR A 73 -0.03 4.99 2.87
N ASP A 74 -0.60 5.13 4.07
CA ASP A 74 -1.22 6.36 4.57
C ASP A 74 -0.86 6.56 6.05
N GLU A 75 -0.76 7.83 6.47
CA GLU A 75 -0.41 8.23 7.84
C GLU A 75 -1.62 8.26 8.78
N GLY A 76 -2.73 7.65 8.36
CA GLY A 76 -3.97 7.64 9.13
C GLY A 76 -4.73 8.96 9.03
N GLY A 77 -5.58 9.21 10.01
CA GLY A 77 -6.39 10.41 10.13
C GLY A 77 -7.33 10.32 11.33
N VAL A 78 -8.21 11.29 11.53
CA VAL A 78 -9.16 11.28 12.65
C VAL A 78 -9.99 10.00 12.65
N GLY A 79 -9.79 9.14 13.67
CA GLY A 79 -10.45 7.84 13.80
C GLY A 79 -10.02 6.76 12.80
N LYS A 80 -8.89 6.95 12.09
CA LYS A 80 -8.35 6.00 11.10
C LYS A 80 -6.88 5.71 11.39
N GLU A 81 -6.53 4.44 11.59
CA GLU A 81 -5.16 4.01 11.82
C GLU A 81 -4.28 4.18 10.57
N ALA A 82 -3.02 4.57 10.80
CA ALA A 82 -1.98 4.59 9.77
C ALA A 82 -1.62 3.16 9.33
N MET A 83 -1.34 2.97 8.04
CA MET A 83 -1.16 1.63 7.48
C MET A 83 -0.19 1.61 6.31
N VAL A 84 0.64 0.58 6.23
CA VAL A 84 1.42 0.22 5.05
C VAL A 84 0.77 -0.99 4.39
N ARG A 85 0.62 -0.94 3.06
CA ARG A 85 -0.03 -1.99 2.27
C ARG A 85 0.96 -2.53 1.25
N ILE A 86 1.30 -3.80 1.38
CA ILE A 86 2.08 -4.55 0.40
C ILE A 86 1.14 -5.04 -0.68
N ILE A 87 1.50 -4.89 -1.95
CA ILE A 87 0.74 -5.35 -3.12
C ILE A 87 1.66 -6.19 -4.02
N ALA A 88 1.27 -7.42 -4.32
CA ALA A 88 2.03 -8.31 -5.19
C ALA A 88 1.13 -9.23 -6.02
N ASN A 89 1.74 -10.12 -6.81
CA ASN A 89 1.00 -10.91 -7.78
C ASN A 89 0.19 -12.02 -7.11
N ASN A 90 0.73 -12.62 -6.06
CA ASN A 90 0.09 -13.67 -5.29
C ASN A 90 0.44 -13.56 -3.79
N ALA A 91 -0.23 -14.36 -2.96
CA ALA A 91 -0.04 -14.30 -1.51
C ALA A 91 1.38 -14.68 -1.05
N VAL A 92 2.05 -15.59 -1.76
CA VAL A 92 3.43 -15.99 -1.47
C VAL A 92 4.38 -14.82 -1.68
N ASP A 93 4.23 -14.08 -2.78
CA ASP A 93 5.05 -12.89 -3.06
C ASP A 93 4.86 -11.81 -1.98
N VAL A 94 3.62 -11.59 -1.55
CA VAL A 94 3.32 -10.64 -0.46
C VAL A 94 4.01 -11.06 0.84
N VAL A 95 3.95 -12.35 1.21
CA VAL A 95 4.62 -12.87 2.41
C VAL A 95 6.13 -12.74 2.29
N ASN A 96 6.71 -13.06 1.13
CA ASN A 96 8.14 -12.92 0.89
C ASN A 96 8.60 -11.46 1.06
N LEU A 97 7.86 -10.50 0.51
CA LEU A 97 8.13 -9.07 0.73
C LEU A 97 8.04 -8.70 2.22
N ALA A 98 7.02 -9.18 2.93
CA ALA A 98 6.84 -8.90 4.35
C ALA A 98 8.01 -9.46 5.20
N ILE A 99 8.49 -10.66 4.89
CA ILE A 99 9.66 -11.26 5.55
C ILE A 99 10.92 -10.43 5.27
N MET A 100 11.15 -10.03 4.01
CA MET A 100 12.30 -9.19 3.66
C MET A 100 12.28 -7.86 4.41
N ILE A 101 11.11 -7.20 4.50
CA ILE A 101 10.94 -5.99 5.30
C ILE A 101 11.27 -6.28 6.77
N SER A 102 10.71 -7.35 7.34
CA SER A 102 10.93 -7.69 8.76
C SER A 102 12.40 -7.97 9.08
N ASN A 103 13.17 -8.52 8.14
CA ASN A 103 14.58 -8.84 8.37
C ASN A 103 15.45 -7.58 8.54
N LEU A 104 15.02 -6.43 8.01
CA LEU A 104 15.70 -5.13 8.16
C LEU A 104 15.27 -4.34 9.40
N LEU A 105 14.33 -4.88 10.20
CA LEU A 105 13.88 -4.24 11.45
C LEU A 105 14.56 -4.82 12.70
N ASN A 106 15.44 -5.81 12.52
CA ASN A 106 16.14 -6.51 13.60
C ASN A 106 17.51 -5.89 13.89
#